data_AF-A0A449IES2-F1
#
_entry.id   AF-A0A449IES2-F1
#
_cell.length_a   1.000
_cell.length_b   1.000
_cell.length_c   1.000
_cell.angle_alpha   90.00
_cell.angle_beta   90.00
_cell.angle_gamma   90.00
#
_symmetry.space_group_name_H-M   'P 1'
#
loop_
_entity.id
_entity.type
_entity.pdbx_description
1 polymer ?
#
loop_
_entity_poly.entity_id
_entity_poly.type
_entity_poly.pdbx_seq_one_letter_code
_entity_poly.pdbx_strand_id
1 'polypeptide(L)' 'MKRFIQGEHRGQSTLLPESLDDYVADTNPVRVVDFFVDELDLGQLGFDGVVPAEKVGQPTILPIS' A
#
# COMPACT_ATOMS: atom_id res chain seq x y z
N MET A 1 -12.92 -9.17 -28.32
CA MET A 1 -12.81 -9.23 -26.83
C MET A 1 -11.48 -8.61 -26.44
N LYS A 2 -11.48 -7.45 -25.78
CA LYS A 2 -10.25 -6.68 -25.52
C LYS A 2 -9.57 -7.25 -24.27
N ARG A 3 -8.36 -7.79 -24.45
CA ARG A 3 -7.57 -8.53 -23.42
C ARG A 3 -6.57 -7.65 -22.67
N PHE A 4 -6.67 -6.32 -22.78
CA PHE A 4 -5.70 -5.38 -22.20
C PHE A 4 -6.40 -4.13 -21.68
N ILE A 5 -5.95 -3.68 -20.51
CA ILE A 5 -6.34 -2.40 -19.91
C ILE A 5 -5.70 -1.29 -20.77
N GLN A 6 -6.53 -0.47 -21.38
CA GLN A 6 -6.06 0.71 -22.12
C GLN A 6 -5.68 1.77 -21.09
N GLY A 7 -4.41 2.17 -21.06
CA GLY A 7 -3.95 3.24 -20.15
C GLY A 7 -4.62 4.57 -20.48
N GLU A 8 -4.92 5.35 -19.44
CA GLU A 8 -5.50 6.69 -19.54
C GLU A 8 -4.50 7.70 -20.16
N HIS A 9 -5.03 8.84 -20.60
CA HIS A 9 -4.25 9.89 -21.27
C HIS A 9 -3.16 10.45 -20.33
N ARG A 10 -1.88 10.39 -20.75
CA ARG A 10 -0.71 10.80 -19.94
C ARG A 10 -0.72 12.26 -19.43
N GLY A 11 -1.55 13.12 -20.03
CA GLY A 11 -1.72 14.51 -19.61
C GLY A 11 -2.90 14.74 -18.68
N GLN A 12 -3.62 13.70 -18.26
CA GLN A 12 -4.71 13.81 -17.31
C GLN A 12 -4.12 13.92 -15.91
N SER A 13 -4.26 15.09 -15.28
CA SER A 13 -3.98 15.24 -13.86
C SER A 13 -5.13 14.60 -13.09
N THR A 14 -5.03 13.31 -12.77
CA THR A 14 -5.93 12.72 -11.78
C THR A 14 -5.62 13.40 -10.45
N LEU A 15 -6.60 14.12 -9.90
CA LEU A 15 -6.53 14.60 -8.53
C LEU A 15 -6.58 13.33 -7.66
N LEU A 16 -5.44 12.97 -7.08
CA LEU A 16 -5.40 11.88 -6.12
C LEU A 16 -6.25 12.27 -4.91
N PRO A 17 -7.09 11.36 -4.39
CA PRO A 17 -7.77 11.60 -3.14
C PRO A 17 -6.76 11.84 -2.02
N GLU A 18 -7.20 12.56 -0.99
CA GLU A 18 -6.37 12.96 0.14
C GLU A 18 -5.93 11.77 1.00
N SER A 19 -6.76 10.72 1.05
CA SER A 19 -6.42 9.45 1.67
C SER A 19 -6.79 8.26 0.79
N LEU A 20 -6.17 7.11 1.06
CA LEU A 20 -6.57 5.85 0.46
C LEU A 20 -8.00 5.45 0.89
N ASP A 21 -8.44 5.89 2.06
CA ASP A 21 -9.77 5.59 2.58
C ASP A 21 -10.88 6.30 1.80
N ASP A 22 -10.59 7.48 1.26
CA ASP A 22 -11.51 8.19 0.34
C ASP A 22 -11.54 7.55 -1.06
N TYR A 23 -10.53 6.75 -1.40
CA TYR A 23 -10.46 6.01 -2.67
C TYR A 23 -11.07 4.61 -2.57
N VAL A 24 -10.85 3.93 -1.44
CA VAL A 24 -11.22 2.53 -1.22
C VAL A 24 -12.39 2.48 -0.24
N ALA A 25 -13.60 2.35 -0.79
CA ALA A 25 -14.80 2.21 0.03
C ALA A 25 -14.68 1.07 1.07
N ASP A 26 -15.37 1.21 2.21
CA ASP A 26 -15.35 0.22 3.30
C ASP A 26 -15.80 -1.18 2.87
N THR A 27 -16.68 -1.26 1.87
CA THR A 27 -17.17 -2.53 1.32
C THR A 27 -16.28 -3.08 0.19
N ASN A 28 -15.16 -2.44 -0.11
CA ASN A 28 -14.26 -2.90 -1.16
C ASN A 28 -13.62 -4.22 -0.72
N PRO A 29 -13.65 -5.28 -1.56
CA PRO A 29 -13.08 -6.57 -1.21
C PRO A 29 -11.58 -6.50 -0.88
N VAL A 30 -10.84 -5.49 -1.35
CA VAL A 30 -9.42 -5.32 -1.01
C VAL A 30 -9.20 -5.12 0.49
N ARG A 31 -10.18 -4.62 1.23
CA ARG A 31 -10.14 -4.45 2.70
C ARG A 31 -9.94 -5.77 3.44
N VAL A 32 -10.23 -6.92 2.81
CA VAL A 32 -9.94 -8.25 3.39
C VAL A 32 -8.44 -8.44 3.66
N VAL A 33 -7.57 -7.76 2.91
CA VAL A 33 -6.12 -7.83 3.08
C VAL A 33 -5.73 -7.18 4.41
N ASP A 34 -6.35 -6.05 4.75
CA ASP A 34 -6.08 -5.35 6.02
C ASP A 34 -6.44 -6.28 7.19
N PHE A 35 -7.65 -6.85 7.19
CA PHE A 35 -8.07 -7.82 8.22
C PHE A 35 -7.17 -9.06 8.30
N PHE A 36 -6.73 -9.58 7.15
CA PHE A 36 -5.84 -10.74 7.12
C PHE A 36 -4.48 -10.42 7.73
N VAL A 37 -3.89 -9.27 7.41
CA VAL A 37 -2.58 -8.85 7.93
C VAL A 37 -2.66 -8.56 9.43
N ASP A 38 -3.76 -7.95 9.90
CA ASP A 38 -3.99 -7.67 11.33
C ASP A 38 -4.03 -8.95 12.19
N GLU A 39 -4.43 -10.09 11.62
CA GLU A 39 -4.45 -11.38 12.31
C GLU A 39 -3.10 -12.11 12.29
N LEU A 40 -2.12 -11.67 11.49
CA LEU A 40 -0.82 -12.32 11.39
C LEU A 40 0.17 -11.84 12.47
N ASP A 41 0.86 -12.77 13.11
CA ASP A 41 2.07 -12.44 13.86
C ASP A 41 3.25 -12.29 12.89
N LEU A 42 3.40 -11.08 12.37
CA LEU A 42 4.49 -10.75 11.44
C LEU A 42 5.88 -10.94 12.08
N GLY A 43 6.00 -10.83 13.40
CA GLY A 43 7.25 -11.07 14.11
C GLY A 43 7.65 -12.54 14.09
N GLN A 44 6.71 -13.45 14.34
CA GLN A 44 6.92 -14.90 14.22
C GLN A 44 7.19 -15.35 12.79
N LEU A 45 6.65 -14.64 11.80
CA LEU A 45 6.90 -14.89 10.38
C LEU A 45 8.28 -14.39 9.92
N GLY A 46 9.06 -13.75 10.80
CA GLY A 46 10.41 -13.31 10.52
C GLY A 46 10.50 -11.99 9.75
N PHE A 47 9.45 -11.16 9.78
CA PHE A 47 9.53 -9.80 9.24
C PHE A 47 10.32 -8.90 10.19
N ASP A 48 11.42 -8.34 9.70
CA ASP A 48 12.15 -7.29 10.41
C ASP A 48 11.41 -5.94 10.23
N GLY A 49 11.15 -5.23 11.34
CA GLY A 49 10.50 -3.91 11.31
C GLY A 49 9.01 -3.88 11.68
N VAL A 50 8.48 -4.96 12.27
CA VAL A 50 7.10 -5.00 12.82
C VAL A 50 6.92 -4.04 13.99
N VAL A 51 7.99 -3.77 14.74
CA VAL A 51 8.02 -2.73 15.76
C VAL A 51 8.26 -1.38 15.06
N PRO A 52 7.36 -0.39 15.23
CA PRO A 52 7.56 0.94 14.67
C PRO A 52 8.89 1.53 15.13
N ALA A 53 9.68 2.05 14.19
CA ALA A 53 10.90 2.76 14.55
C ALA A 53 10.56 3.99 15.42
N GLU A 54 11.35 4.23 16.47
CA GLU A 54 11.17 5.38 17.39
C GLU A 54 11.16 6.73 16.66
N LYS A 55 11.75 6.79 15.45
CA LYS A 55 11.60 7.89 14.50
C LYS A 55 10.85 7.41 13.26
N VAL A 56 9.57 7.77 13.17
CA VAL A 56 8.80 7.69 11.93
C VAL A 56 9.37 8.71 10.94
N GLY A 57 9.74 8.27 9.73
CA GLY A 57 9.87 9.20 8.61
C GLY A 57 10.98 8.96 7.58
N GLN A 58 11.83 7.94 7.69
CA GLN A 58 12.79 7.70 6.61
C GLN A 58 13.24 6.24 6.49
N PRO A 59 12.90 5.54 5.38
CA PRO A 59 13.56 4.28 5.08
C PRO A 59 15.06 4.55 4.90
N THR A 60 15.91 3.72 5.49
CA THR A 60 17.35 3.71 5.19
C THR A 60 17.53 3.25 3.75
N ILE A 61 17.54 4.20 2.80
CA ILE A 61 17.98 3.92 1.44
C ILE A 61 19.51 3.84 1.50
N LEU A 62 20.03 2.62 1.59
CA LEU A 62 21.46 2.40 1.43
C LEU A 62 21.83 2.71 -0.02
N PRO A 63 22.87 3.55 -0.27
CA PRO A 63 23.35 3.76 -1.62
C PRO A 63 23.92 2.43 -2.15
N ILE A 64 23.40 2.01 -3.31
CA ILE A 64 24.02 0.97 -4.12
C ILE A 64 25.39 1.49 -4.58
N SER A 65 26.45 0.82 -4.10
CA SER A 65 27.84 1.03 -4.57
C SER A 65 28.07 0.43 -5.95
#